data_AF-A0A847AWG7-F1
#
_entry.id   AF-A0A847AWG7-F1
#
_cell.length_a   1.000
_cell.length_b   1.000
_cell.length_c   1.000
_cell.angle_alpha   90.00
_cell.angle_beta   90.00
_cell.angle_gamma   90.00
#
_symmetry.space_group_name_H-M   'P 1'
#
loop_
_entity.id
_entity.type
_entity.pdbx_description
1 polymer ?
#
loop_
_entity_poly.entity_id
_entity_poly.type
_entity_poly.pdbx_seq_one_letter_code
_entity_poly.pdbx_strand_id
1 'polypeptide(L)'
;MKKNKMKHSIYFRIFSAFLLTYMVLMIGFTAFLVSLEKEAAGKEFGNRAPQISDRVEEILNDNIDNDKKIIDLAKVKKEFVNKSPVYLLDGAEAAIFTSDYELIYSTYSTKDYWKCNYREFEDGKQSEDRVGLLKLDDWLSQEEIIKLENYLYAKPKAEKVGDLAGYTIHIDGFW
;
A
#
# COMPACT_ATOMS: atom_id res chain seq x y z
N MET A 1 56.98 0.51 26.97
CA MET A 1 55.96 1.30 26.24
C MET A 1 55.99 1.18 24.71
N LYS A 2 57.12 1.35 24.01
CA LYS A 2 57.17 1.30 22.51
C LYS A 2 56.66 -0.01 21.89
N LYS A 3 56.95 -1.17 22.50
CA LYS A 3 56.51 -2.50 22.03
C LYS A 3 54.98 -2.68 22.03
N ASN A 4 54.29 -2.12 23.03
CA ASN A 4 52.81 -2.14 23.08
C ASN A 4 52.18 -1.23 22.03
N LYS A 5 52.76 -0.04 21.76
CA LYS A 5 52.30 0.83 20.67
C LYS A 5 52.44 0.18 19.29
N MET A 6 53.55 -0.55 19.07
CA MET A 6 53.78 -1.26 17.80
C MET A 6 52.80 -2.43 17.59
N LYS A 7 52.56 -3.25 18.63
CA LYS A 7 51.53 -4.30 18.59
C LYS A 7 50.14 -3.71 18.31
N HIS A 8 49.76 -2.66 19.04
CA HIS A 8 48.46 -2.00 18.86
C HIS A 8 48.28 -1.46 17.43
N SER A 9 49.32 -0.87 16.83
CA SER A 9 49.26 -0.39 15.44
C SER A 9 49.06 -1.52 14.43
N ILE A 10 49.70 -2.69 14.64
CA ILE A 10 49.53 -3.86 13.77
C ILE A 10 48.11 -4.43 13.90
N TYR A 11 47.61 -4.60 15.13
CA TYR A 11 46.24 -5.06 15.36
C TYR A 11 45.20 -4.10 14.75
N PHE A 12 45.39 -2.80 14.91
CA PHE A 12 44.50 -1.81 14.33
C PHE A 12 44.47 -1.90 12.80
N ARG A 13 45.62 -2.05 12.15
CA ARG A 13 45.68 -2.21 10.67
C ARG A 13 44.96 -3.47 10.19
N ILE A 14 45.18 -4.59 10.87
CA ILE A 14 44.52 -5.86 10.54
C ILE A 14 43.00 -5.72 10.74
N PHE A 15 42.58 -5.20 11.89
CA PHE A 15 41.17 -4.97 12.19
C PHE A 15 40.52 -4.02 11.18
N SER A 16 41.17 -2.90 10.84
CA SER A 16 40.66 -1.97 9.83
C SER A 16 40.55 -2.61 8.45
N ALA A 17 41.52 -3.43 8.04
CA ALA A 17 41.45 -4.15 6.76
C ALA A 17 40.28 -5.16 6.74
N PHE A 18 40.09 -5.91 7.82
CA PHE A 18 38.95 -6.82 7.96
C PHE A 18 37.62 -6.07 7.96
N LEU A 19 37.52 -4.97 8.71
CA LEU A 19 36.31 -4.15 8.77
C LEU A 19 35.97 -3.54 7.41
N LEU A 20 36.96 -2.98 6.69
CA LEU A 20 36.75 -2.43 5.35
C LEU A 20 36.27 -3.51 4.37
N THR A 21 36.90 -4.68 4.39
CA THR A 21 36.51 -5.80 3.53
C THR A 21 35.08 -6.25 3.85
N TYR A 22 34.75 -6.38 5.14
CA TYR A 22 33.40 -6.71 5.59
C TYR A 22 32.37 -5.66 5.12
N MET A 23 32.66 -4.37 5.27
CA MET A 23 31.75 -3.31 4.84
C MET A 23 31.51 -3.34 3.33
N VAL A 24 32.56 -3.54 2.52
CA VAL A 24 32.43 -3.66 1.06
C VAL A 24 31.57 -4.87 0.68
N LEU A 25 31.79 -6.02 1.33
CA LEU A 25 30.98 -7.22 1.11
C LEU A 25 29.52 -7.00 1.49
N MET A 26 29.25 -6.36 2.64
CA MET A 26 27.89 -6.04 3.08
C MET A 26 27.18 -5.11 2.10
N ILE A 27 27.85 -4.06 1.61
CA ILE A 27 27.27 -3.15 0.61
C ILE A 27 26.96 -3.91 -0.68
N GLY A 28 27.90 -4.72 -1.17
CA GLY A 28 27.71 -5.53 -2.37
C GLY A 28 26.56 -6.53 -2.24
N PHE A 29 26.46 -7.19 -1.09
CA PHE A 29 25.41 -8.17 -0.83
C PHE A 29 24.03 -7.52 -0.69
N THR A 30 23.94 -6.38 0.02
CA THR A 30 22.70 -5.61 0.10
C THR A 30 22.26 -5.13 -1.28
N ALA A 31 23.16 -4.57 -2.09
CA ALA A 31 22.84 -4.14 -3.46
C ALA A 31 22.36 -5.32 -4.33
N PHE A 32 22.99 -6.48 -4.17
CA PHE A 32 22.60 -7.70 -4.89
C PHE A 32 21.21 -8.20 -4.47
N LEU A 33 20.92 -8.28 -3.16
CA LEU A 33 19.61 -8.67 -2.65
C LEU A 33 18.50 -7.72 -3.13
N VAL A 34 18.74 -6.41 -3.06
CA VAL A 34 17.81 -5.39 -3.58
C VAL A 34 17.56 -5.60 -5.08
N SER A 35 18.59 -5.96 -5.86
CA SER A 35 18.42 -6.26 -7.28
C SER A 35 17.55 -7.49 -7.53
N LEU A 36 17.70 -8.55 -6.73
CA LEU A 36 16.87 -9.76 -6.83
C LEU A 36 15.41 -9.48 -6.48
N GLU A 37 15.17 -8.74 -5.39
CA GLU A 37 13.81 -8.34 -4.99
C GLU A 37 13.18 -7.44 -6.06
N LYS A 38 13.93 -6.50 -6.63
CA LYS A 38 13.46 -5.64 -7.72
C LYS A 38 13.10 -6.45 -8.96
N GLU A 39 13.89 -7.45 -9.33
CA GLU A 39 13.58 -8.32 -10.46
C GLU A 39 12.33 -9.17 -10.21
N ALA A 40 12.20 -9.73 -9.00
CA ALA A 40 11.03 -10.51 -8.61
C ALA A 40 9.76 -9.65 -8.63
N ALA A 41 9.77 -8.49 -7.98
CA ALA A 41 8.67 -7.54 -7.98
C ALA A 41 8.34 -7.04 -9.40
N GLY A 42 9.37 -6.78 -10.23
CA GLY A 42 9.19 -6.39 -11.62
C GLY A 42 8.51 -7.48 -12.47
N LYS A 43 8.86 -8.75 -12.26
CA LYS A 43 8.18 -9.88 -12.92
C LYS A 43 6.74 -10.04 -12.45
N GLU A 44 6.49 -9.93 -11.14
CA GLU A 44 5.14 -10.00 -10.58
C GLU A 44 4.26 -8.88 -11.13
N PHE A 45 4.78 -7.66 -11.18
CA PHE A 45 4.09 -6.52 -11.79
C PHE A 45 3.85 -6.74 -13.28
N GLY A 46 4.87 -7.17 -14.02
CA GLY A 46 4.75 -7.44 -15.46
C GLY A 46 3.69 -8.49 -15.79
N ASN A 47 3.59 -9.55 -14.98
CA ASN A 47 2.57 -10.59 -15.14
C ASN A 47 1.15 -10.08 -14.85
N ARG A 48 1.01 -9.08 -13.98
CA ARG A 48 -0.28 -8.47 -13.62
C ARG A 48 -0.62 -7.22 -14.43
N ALA A 49 0.34 -6.64 -15.15
CA ALA A 49 0.16 -5.41 -15.92
C ALA A 49 -1.01 -5.46 -16.93
N PRO A 50 -1.25 -6.57 -17.67
CA PRO A 50 -2.41 -6.66 -18.55
C PRO A 50 -3.73 -6.52 -17.77
N GLN A 51 -3.85 -7.20 -16.62
CA GLN A 51 -5.05 -7.17 -15.78
C GLN A 51 -5.30 -5.78 -15.19
N ILE A 52 -4.23 -5.08 -14.81
CA ILE A 52 -4.30 -3.67 -14.36
C ILE A 52 -4.79 -2.79 -15.51
N SER A 53 -4.22 -2.95 -16.71
CA SER A 53 -4.57 -2.18 -17.91
C SER A 53 -6.03 -2.38 -18.31
N ASP A 54 -6.47 -3.63 -18.43
CA ASP A 54 -7.84 -3.98 -18.83
C ASP A 54 -8.86 -3.37 -17.86
N ARG A 55 -8.56 -3.38 -16.56
CA ARG A 55 -9.45 -2.82 -15.54
C ARG A 55 -9.49 -1.30 -15.55
N VAL A 56 -8.35 -0.65 -15.79
CA VAL A 56 -8.30 0.81 -16.01
C VAL A 56 -9.13 1.18 -17.24
N GLU A 57 -8.99 0.44 -18.33
CA GLU A 57 -9.76 0.67 -19.56
C GLU A 57 -11.26 0.44 -19.35
N GLU A 58 -11.67 -0.62 -18.64
CA GLU A 58 -13.06 -0.86 -18.27
C GLU A 58 -13.66 0.32 -17.50
N ILE A 59 -12.94 0.84 -16.48
CA ILE A 59 -13.41 1.96 -15.66
C ILE A 59 -13.49 3.26 -16.49
N LEU A 60 -12.51 3.50 -17.36
CA LEU A 60 -12.43 4.73 -18.13
C LEU A 60 -13.40 4.75 -19.31
N ASN A 61 -13.65 3.64 -19.99
CA ASN A 61 -14.50 3.58 -21.19
C ASN A 61 -15.91 4.15 -20.98
N ASP A 62 -16.49 3.94 -19.79
CA ASP A 62 -17.82 4.46 -19.45
C ASP A 62 -17.81 5.93 -18.98
N ASN A 63 -16.63 6.55 -18.88
CA ASN A 63 -16.44 7.84 -18.23
C ASN A 63 -15.50 8.81 -18.97
N ILE A 64 -15.10 8.47 -20.21
CA ILE A 64 -14.33 9.34 -21.10
C ILE A 64 -15.16 9.74 -22.32
N ASP A 65 -14.94 10.95 -22.83
CA ASP A 65 -15.54 11.42 -24.08
C ASP A 65 -14.74 10.95 -25.32
N ASN A 66 -15.22 11.34 -26.51
CA ASN A 66 -14.55 11.02 -27.78
C ASN A 66 -13.14 11.62 -27.88
N ASP A 67 -12.83 12.67 -27.11
CA ASP A 67 -11.52 13.30 -27.02
C ASP A 67 -10.64 12.67 -25.91
N LYS A 68 -11.09 11.55 -25.31
CA LYS A 68 -10.45 10.84 -24.20
C LYS A 68 -10.29 11.67 -22.93
N LYS A 69 -11.15 12.67 -22.73
CA LYS A 69 -11.21 13.45 -21.49
C LYS A 69 -12.22 12.84 -20.55
N ILE A 70 -11.91 12.86 -19.26
CA ILE A 70 -12.80 12.39 -18.21
C ILE A 70 -14.01 13.32 -18.15
N ILE A 71 -15.21 12.76 -18.31
CA ILE A 71 -16.48 13.50 -18.30
C ILE A 71 -16.88 13.85 -16.87
N ASP A 72 -16.73 12.89 -15.95
CA ASP A 72 -17.06 13.02 -14.53
C ASP A 72 -15.94 12.43 -13.68
N LEU A 73 -15.07 13.30 -13.17
CA LEU A 73 -13.94 12.89 -12.35
C LEU A 73 -14.38 12.28 -11.02
N ALA A 74 -15.47 12.76 -10.42
CA ALA A 74 -15.95 12.23 -9.15
C ALA A 74 -16.44 10.78 -9.31
N LYS A 75 -17.16 10.51 -10.40
CA LYS A 75 -17.59 9.16 -10.75
C LYS A 75 -16.40 8.24 -11.05
N VAL A 76 -15.42 8.70 -11.82
CA VAL A 76 -14.20 7.92 -12.08
C VAL A 76 -13.45 7.58 -10.78
N LYS A 77 -13.27 8.56 -9.88
CA LYS A 77 -12.67 8.34 -8.56
C LYS A 77 -13.43 7.28 -7.75
N LYS A 78 -14.77 7.33 -7.74
CA LYS A 78 -15.64 6.33 -7.07
C LYS A 78 -15.44 4.94 -7.67
N GLU A 79 -15.42 4.82 -9.00
CA GLU A 79 -15.24 3.53 -9.69
C GLU A 79 -13.85 2.92 -9.46
N PHE A 80 -12.78 3.73 -9.45
CA PHE A 80 -11.44 3.25 -9.10
C PHE A 80 -11.34 2.72 -7.67
N VAL A 81 -12.10 3.27 -6.73
CA VAL A 81 -12.19 2.73 -5.35
C VAL A 81 -12.96 1.41 -5.33
N ASN A 82 -14.10 1.35 -6.03
CA ASN A 82 -14.94 0.16 -6.11
C ASN A 82 -14.25 -1.03 -6.80
N LYS A 83 -13.60 -0.76 -7.94
CA LYS A 83 -12.97 -1.76 -8.81
C LYS A 83 -11.46 -1.54 -8.89
N SER A 84 -10.78 -1.44 -7.73
CA SER A 84 -9.34 -1.15 -7.68
C SER A 84 -8.55 -1.96 -8.73
N PRO A 85 -7.82 -1.29 -9.65
CA PRO A 85 -7.06 -1.96 -10.71
C PRO A 85 -5.84 -2.68 -10.16
N VAL A 86 -5.35 -2.26 -8.98
CA VAL A 86 -4.14 -2.77 -8.32
C VAL A 86 -4.44 -3.70 -7.14
N TYR A 87 -5.69 -4.14 -6.97
CA TYR A 87 -6.11 -5.05 -5.89
C TYR A 87 -5.30 -6.35 -5.78
N LEU A 88 -4.69 -6.78 -6.89
CA LEU A 88 -3.85 -7.97 -6.94
C LEU A 88 -2.44 -7.72 -6.40
N LEU A 89 -1.98 -6.47 -6.32
CA LEU A 89 -0.66 -6.12 -5.82
C LEU A 89 -0.70 -6.14 -4.29
N ASP A 90 -0.20 -7.23 -3.70
CA ASP A 90 -0.21 -7.50 -2.26
C ASP A 90 0.57 -6.42 -1.48
N GLY A 91 -0.13 -5.46 -0.90
CA GLY A 91 0.45 -4.38 -0.10
C GLY A 91 1.24 -3.33 -0.87
N ALA A 92 1.20 -3.33 -2.21
CA ALA A 92 1.92 -2.33 -3.00
C ALA A 92 1.24 -0.96 -2.92
N GLU A 93 2.06 0.09 -2.78
CA GLU A 93 1.59 1.46 -2.94
C GLU A 93 1.62 1.85 -4.43
N ALA A 94 0.49 2.31 -4.96
CA ALA A 94 0.33 2.75 -6.34
C ALA A 94 -0.53 4.01 -6.42
N ALA A 95 -0.29 4.83 -7.44
CA ALA A 95 -1.10 5.98 -7.75
C ALA A 95 -1.31 6.12 -9.26
N ILE A 96 -2.48 6.61 -9.64
CA ILE A 96 -2.93 6.85 -11.01
C ILE A 96 -3.24 8.33 -11.13
N PHE A 97 -2.61 8.96 -12.11
CA PHE A 97 -2.75 10.38 -12.40
C PHE A 97 -3.27 10.58 -13.82
N THR A 98 -3.95 11.70 -14.04
CA THR A 98 -4.19 12.22 -15.39
C THR A 98 -2.86 12.68 -16.02
N SER A 99 -2.89 13.02 -17.31
CA SER A 99 -1.72 13.57 -18.02
C SER A 99 -1.28 14.94 -17.50
N ASP A 100 -2.18 15.69 -16.87
CA ASP A 100 -1.90 16.96 -16.18
C ASP A 100 -1.55 16.77 -14.69
N TYR A 101 -1.19 15.55 -14.29
CA TYR A 101 -0.75 15.20 -12.92
C TYR A 101 -1.81 15.36 -11.83
N GLU A 102 -3.09 15.38 -12.20
CA GLU A 102 -4.17 15.32 -11.22
C GLU A 102 -4.32 13.89 -10.71
N LEU A 103 -4.35 13.72 -9.39
CA LEU A 103 -4.53 12.42 -8.76
C LEU A 103 -5.96 11.91 -8.98
N ILE A 104 -6.08 10.75 -9.64
CA ILE A 104 -7.36 10.05 -9.85
C ILE A 104 -7.54 8.96 -8.80
N TYR A 105 -6.49 8.21 -8.52
CA TYR A 105 -6.56 7.10 -7.58
C TYR A 105 -5.22 6.90 -6.90
N SER A 106 -5.23 6.60 -5.62
CA SER A 106 -4.08 6.02 -4.95
C SER A 106 -4.53 4.84 -4.12
N THR A 107 -3.64 3.87 -3.97
CA THR A 107 -3.73 2.94 -2.84
C THR A 107 -3.63 3.79 -1.59
N TYR A 108 -4.73 3.85 -0.86
CA TYR A 108 -4.85 4.66 0.34
C TYR A 108 -3.86 4.16 1.39
N SER A 109 -3.12 5.09 1.98
CA SER A 109 -2.51 4.85 3.27
C SER A 109 -3.65 4.60 4.26
N THR A 110 -3.66 3.44 4.92
CA THR A 110 -4.63 3.14 5.97
C THR A 110 -4.57 4.13 7.15
N LYS A 111 -3.51 4.95 7.21
CA LYS A 111 -3.40 6.05 8.17
C LYS A 111 -4.25 7.26 7.78
N ASP A 112 -4.44 7.50 6.48
CA ASP A 112 -5.10 8.70 5.97
C ASP A 112 -6.57 8.41 5.60
N TYR A 113 -6.84 7.23 5.05
CA TYR A 113 -8.20 6.81 4.68
C TYR A 113 -8.45 5.34 5.03
N TRP A 114 -9.64 5.07 5.56
CA TRP A 114 -10.11 3.74 5.88
C TRP A 114 -10.99 3.21 4.75
N LYS A 115 -10.72 1.99 4.29
CA LYS A 115 -11.60 1.32 3.34
C LYS A 115 -12.82 0.79 4.07
N CYS A 116 -13.98 1.26 3.64
CA CYS A 116 -15.27 0.85 4.17
C CYS A 116 -16.06 0.10 3.10
N ASN A 117 -16.76 -0.94 3.49
CA ASN A 117 -17.79 -1.55 2.64
C ASN A 117 -19.14 -1.03 3.13
N TYR A 118 -19.96 -0.50 2.23
CA TYR A 118 -21.30 -0.02 2.55
C TYR A 118 -22.30 -0.56 1.54
N ARG A 119 -23.57 -0.52 1.91
CA ARG A 119 -24.66 -1.01 1.07
C ARG A 119 -25.41 0.18 0.50
N GLU A 120 -25.38 0.34 -0.82
CA GLU A 120 -26.13 1.39 -1.51
C GLU A 120 -27.50 0.83 -1.90
N PHE A 121 -28.57 1.53 -1.48
CA PHE A 121 -29.94 1.19 -1.87
C PHE A 121 -30.38 2.14 -2.98
N GLU A 122 -30.54 1.62 -4.20
CA GLU A 122 -31.31 2.30 -5.24
C GLU A 122 -32.79 1.94 -5.07
N ASP A 123 -33.65 2.96 -5.06
CA ASP A 123 -35.10 2.81 -4.91
C ASP A 123 -35.65 1.69 -5.82
N GLY A 124 -36.12 0.61 -5.19
CA GLY A 124 -36.75 -0.53 -5.87
C GLY A 124 -35.81 -1.59 -6.46
N LYS A 125 -34.48 -1.50 -6.27
CA LYS A 125 -33.52 -2.52 -6.74
C LYS A 125 -32.81 -3.26 -5.61
N GLN A 126 -32.20 -4.39 -5.96
CA GLN A 126 -31.34 -5.17 -5.09
C GLN A 126 -30.17 -4.29 -4.62
N SER A 127 -29.86 -4.38 -3.33
CA SER A 127 -28.75 -3.63 -2.74
C SER A 127 -27.41 -4.14 -3.26
N GLU A 128 -26.53 -3.24 -3.67
CA GLU A 128 -25.17 -3.58 -4.08
C GLU A 128 -24.17 -3.19 -3.00
N ASP A 129 -23.26 -4.12 -2.67
CA ASP A 129 -22.14 -3.83 -1.79
C ASP A 129 -21.12 -2.95 -2.55
N ARG A 130 -20.81 -1.79 -1.98
CA ARG A 130 -19.91 -0.77 -2.52
C ARG A 130 -18.72 -0.57 -1.60
N VAL A 131 -17.65 -0.04 -2.17
CA VAL A 131 -16.44 0.32 -1.42
C VAL A 131 -16.33 1.84 -1.37
N GLY A 132 -16.08 2.37 -0.17
CA GLY A 132 -15.79 3.77 0.06
C GLY A 132 -14.43 3.95 0.74
N LEU A 133 -13.89 5.16 0.65
CA LEU A 133 -12.78 5.62 1.46
C LEU A 133 -13.31 6.65 2.46
N LEU A 134 -13.08 6.39 3.74
CA LEU A 134 -13.49 7.25 4.82
C LEU A 134 -12.27 7.92 5.44
N LYS A 135 -12.24 9.26 5.42
CA LYS A 135 -11.24 10.03 6.13
C LYS A 135 -11.73 10.22 7.57
N LEU A 136 -11.16 9.48 8.54
CA LEU A 136 -11.76 9.41 9.88
C LEU A 136 -11.83 10.76 10.60
N ASP A 137 -10.83 11.62 10.42
CA ASP A 137 -10.74 12.94 11.05
C ASP A 137 -11.79 13.94 10.57
N ASP A 138 -12.41 13.69 9.42
CA ASP A 138 -13.54 14.48 8.92
C ASP A 138 -14.85 14.14 9.67
N TRP A 139 -14.93 12.99 10.35
CA TRP A 139 -16.15 12.45 10.94
C TRP A 139 -16.07 12.19 12.45
N LEU A 140 -14.87 11.89 12.96
CA LEU A 140 -14.63 11.48 14.33
C LEU A 140 -13.60 12.39 15.00
N SER A 141 -13.76 12.61 16.30
CA SER A 141 -12.73 13.24 17.11
C SER A 141 -11.49 12.35 17.25
N GLN A 142 -10.34 12.95 17.54
CA GLN A 142 -9.09 12.20 17.76
C GLN A 142 -9.22 11.16 18.89
N GLU A 143 -9.98 11.45 19.94
CA GLU A 143 -10.25 10.51 21.03
C GLU A 143 -11.04 9.28 20.56
N GLU A 144 -12.05 9.49 19.69
CA GLU A 144 -12.85 8.42 19.10
C GLU A 144 -12.03 7.57 18.13
N ILE A 145 -11.18 8.19 17.32
CA ILE A 145 -10.27 7.50 16.40
C ILE A 145 -9.32 6.59 17.19
N ILE A 146 -8.64 7.13 18.21
CA ILE A 146 -7.73 6.34 19.06
C ILE A 146 -8.47 5.19 19.73
N LYS A 147 -9.70 5.41 20.19
CA LYS A 147 -10.51 4.35 20.80
C LYS A 147 -10.83 3.25 19.79
N LEU A 148 -11.23 3.61 18.57
CA LEU A 148 -11.52 2.67 17.48
C LEU A 148 -10.28 1.87 17.08
N GLU A 149 -9.14 2.53 16.89
CA GLU A 149 -7.85 1.88 16.60
C GLU A 149 -7.47 0.88 17.71
N ASN A 150 -7.60 1.29 18.98
CA ASN A 150 -7.32 0.40 20.11
C ASN A 150 -8.23 -0.85 20.12
N TYR A 151 -9.49 -0.74 19.72
CA TYR A 151 -10.37 -1.91 19.57
C TYR A 151 -9.88 -2.89 18.49
N LEU A 152 -9.30 -2.38 17.41
CA LEU A 152 -8.76 -3.19 16.32
C LEU A 152 -7.43 -3.84 16.67
N TYR A 153 -6.60 -3.14 17.44
CA TYR A 153 -5.33 -3.65 17.95
C TYR A 153 -5.48 -4.44 19.25
N ALA A 154 -6.69 -4.53 19.82
CA ALA A 154 -6.95 -5.33 21.01
C ALA A 154 -6.86 -6.82 20.67
N LYS A 155 -5.63 -7.37 20.72
CA LYS A 155 -5.24 -8.80 20.64
C LYS A 155 -6.41 -9.73 20.30
N PRO A 156 -6.81 -9.84 19.03
CA PRO A 156 -7.48 -11.04 18.60
C PRO A 156 -6.44 -12.17 18.76
N LYS A 157 -6.67 -13.11 19.68
CA LYS A 157 -5.74 -14.23 19.94
C LYS A 157 -5.75 -15.16 18.73
N ALA A 158 -4.97 -14.82 17.70
CA ALA A 158 -4.49 -15.82 16.75
C ALA A 158 -3.43 -16.66 17.49
N GLU A 159 -3.71 -17.95 17.67
CA GLU A 159 -2.85 -18.90 18.37
C GLU A 159 -1.91 -19.63 17.38
N LYS A 160 -2.23 -19.63 16.08
CA LYS A 160 -1.50 -20.31 15.00
C LYS A 160 -1.51 -19.49 13.69
N VAL A 161 -0.56 -19.79 12.81
CA VAL A 161 -0.46 -19.22 11.46
C VAL A 161 -1.72 -19.59 10.68
N GLY A 162 -2.47 -18.59 10.23
CA GLY A 162 -3.76 -18.75 9.52
C GLY A 162 -5.01 -18.48 10.37
N ASP A 163 -4.87 -18.19 11.66
CA ASP A 163 -6.02 -18.00 12.55
C ASP A 163 -6.82 -16.71 12.30
N LEU A 164 -6.23 -15.72 11.63
CA LEU A 164 -6.90 -14.46 11.30
C LEU A 164 -6.54 -14.02 9.88
N ALA A 165 -7.56 -13.82 9.05
CA ALA A 165 -7.48 -13.26 7.69
C ALA A 165 -8.27 -11.95 7.60
N GLY A 166 -7.94 -11.00 8.49
CA GLY A 166 -8.58 -9.69 8.59
C GLY A 166 -9.64 -9.58 9.69
N TYR A 167 -10.14 -8.37 9.90
CA TYR A 167 -11.27 -8.06 10.80
C TYR A 167 -12.26 -7.14 10.07
N THR A 168 -13.52 -7.13 10.51
CA THR A 168 -14.53 -6.18 10.02
C THR A 168 -15.31 -5.66 11.22
N ILE A 169 -15.37 -4.34 11.36
CA ILE A 169 -16.24 -3.69 12.33
C ILE A 169 -17.48 -3.19 11.58
N HIS A 170 -18.65 -3.51 12.11
CA HIS A 170 -19.90 -2.88 11.69
C HIS A 170 -20.12 -1.61 12.51
N ILE A 171 -20.31 -0.47 11.84
CA ILE A 171 -20.60 0.81 12.49
C ILE A 171 -22.01 1.23 12.04
N ASP A 172 -22.95 1.27 12.98
CA ASP A 172 -24.31 1.74 12.75
C ASP A 172 -24.36 3.29 12.77
N GLY A 173 -25.18 3.89 11.90
CA GLY A 173 -25.45 5.34 11.91
C GLY A 173 -24.59 6.20 10.98
N PHE A 174 -23.76 5.60 10.13
CA PHE A 174 -23.12 6.29 9.01
C PHE A 174 -24.06 6.28 7.80
N TRP A 175 -24.95 7.29 7.69
CA TRP A 175 -25.73 7.60 6.49
C TRP A 175 -26.19 9.06 6.47
#